data_AF-A0A6J5JGS3-F1
#
_entry.id   AF-A0A6J5JGS3-F1
#
_cell.length_a   1.000
_cell.length_b   1.000
_cell.length_c   1.000
_cell.angle_alpha   90.00
_cell.angle_beta   90.00
_cell.angle_gamma   90.00
#
_symmetry.space_group_name_H-M   'P 1'
#
loop_
_entity.id
_entity.type
_entity.pdbx_description
1 polymer ?
#
loop_
_entity_poly.entity_id
_entity_poly.type
_entity_poly.pdbx_seq_one_letter_code
_entity_poly.pdbx_strand_id
1 'polypeptide(L)'
;MNDSKERVDVDSIDWKNVLPYYVQDEKILSGKWGPCPFCTGSSTFRVIWDRRGKGGSGWYCAKCDTGGNLLGVIHEVTGKPIAEIFYELATKRYNQGKAPSTFVPKVRVRKEKSPEQLRAELRNTWEQSLPITEDSPVWKYLCHRVPGLQLDWLGPDVRHHPGLTYRGHDGRDMGKFPVLLQRLVAAGDKTARTLQRIYLTPDGEKVPFVDAKGKPAAKKQMSSPDGPAGGSTRLNNAVSRTLALTEGAETGFAVVAKYGNRIEVRSMLDCGNLGRADLDWSKYDTIFIYADRDREQEKRAKKGDEREGEVVKIRPGEYHAGLLAEKLRAMGKRVNVIASVQEGVDFCDIWKLQYDRREKRLADRAARREQKERLRQQTGTFRQAA
;
A
#
# COMPACT_ATOMS: atom_id res chain seq x y z
N MET A 1 66.71 1.26 23.86
CA MET A 1 66.51 -0.17 23.58
C MET A 1 65.01 -0.43 23.67
N ASN A 2 64.44 -1.04 22.63
CA ASN A 2 63.02 -1.12 22.36
C ASN A 2 62.23 -1.77 23.50
N ASP A 3 61.26 -1.01 24.01
CA ASP A 3 60.22 -1.45 24.92
C ASP A 3 59.25 -2.38 24.16
N SER A 4 59.21 -3.63 24.57
CA SER A 4 58.40 -4.69 24.00
C SER A 4 56.92 -4.35 24.17
N LYS A 5 56.28 -3.77 23.13
CA LYS A 5 54.82 -3.61 23.10
C LYS A 5 54.17 -4.99 23.13
N GLU A 6 53.83 -5.45 24.33
CA GLU A 6 52.98 -6.61 24.55
C GLU A 6 51.64 -6.33 23.82
N ARG A 7 51.45 -6.95 22.66
CA ARG A 7 50.21 -6.81 21.89
C ARG A 7 49.13 -7.55 22.66
N VAL A 8 48.12 -6.82 23.14
CA VAL A 8 46.90 -7.41 23.70
C VAL A 8 46.33 -8.40 22.69
N ASP A 9 46.24 -9.66 23.08
CA ASP A 9 45.56 -10.68 22.30
C ASP A 9 44.05 -10.48 22.43
N VAL A 10 43.45 -9.91 21.38
CA VAL A 10 42.04 -9.52 21.33
C VAL A 10 41.12 -10.75 21.33
N ASP A 11 41.61 -11.89 20.85
CA ASP A 11 40.79 -13.10 20.71
C ASP A 11 40.71 -13.91 22.03
N SER A 12 41.61 -13.68 22.99
CA SER A 12 41.55 -14.29 24.34
C SER A 12 40.78 -13.46 25.37
N ILE A 13 40.30 -12.27 25.01
CA ILE A 13 39.48 -11.43 25.91
C ILE A 13 38.10 -12.06 26.11
N ASP A 14 37.66 -12.14 27.36
CA ASP A 14 36.28 -12.48 27.70
C ASP A 14 35.34 -11.31 27.42
N TRP A 15 34.99 -11.17 26.15
CA TRP A 15 34.18 -10.09 25.65
C TRP A 15 32.77 -10.04 26.24
N LYS A 16 32.23 -11.15 26.73
CA LYS A 16 30.92 -11.16 27.40
C LYS A 16 30.95 -10.32 28.66
N ASN A 17 32.07 -10.33 29.37
CA ASN A 17 32.28 -9.55 30.59
C ASN A 17 32.92 -8.18 30.32
N VAL A 18 33.70 -8.03 29.24
CA VAL A 18 34.38 -6.76 28.93
C VAL A 18 33.51 -5.78 28.13
N LEU A 19 32.77 -6.23 27.11
CA LEU A 19 31.97 -5.33 26.26
C LEU A 19 30.94 -4.50 27.05
N PRO A 20 30.26 -5.03 28.09
CA PRO A 20 29.30 -4.26 28.89
C PRO A 20 29.87 -3.04 29.62
N TYR A 21 31.19 -2.99 29.88
CA TYR A 21 31.82 -1.79 30.44
C TYR A 21 31.80 -0.60 29.47
N TYR A 22 31.69 -0.87 28.17
CA TYR A 22 31.73 0.12 27.10
C TYR A 22 30.35 0.38 26.48
N VAL A 23 29.56 -0.68 26.29
CA VAL A 23 28.30 -0.63 25.53
C VAL A 23 27.17 -1.23 26.34
N GLN A 24 26.11 -0.46 26.57
CA GLN A 24 24.90 -0.90 27.26
C GLN A 24 23.69 -0.80 26.31
N ASP A 25 23.70 -1.65 25.28
CA ASP A 25 22.58 -1.84 24.35
C ASP A 25 22.20 -3.32 24.31
N GLU A 26 20.96 -3.63 24.69
CA GLU A 26 20.48 -5.02 24.80
C GLU A 26 20.52 -5.76 23.46
N LYS A 27 20.32 -5.06 22.33
CA LYS A 27 20.33 -5.71 21.01
C LYS A 27 21.73 -6.13 20.63
N ILE A 28 22.74 -5.28 20.86
CA ILE A 28 24.15 -5.63 20.66
C ILE A 28 24.56 -6.76 21.60
N LEU A 29 24.26 -6.64 22.90
CA LEU A 29 24.70 -7.61 23.91
C LEU A 29 23.98 -8.97 23.81
N SER A 30 22.76 -9.03 23.28
CA SER A 30 22.03 -10.29 23.11
C SER A 30 22.65 -11.23 22.07
N GLY A 31 23.50 -10.72 21.17
CA GLY A 31 24.01 -11.47 20.01
C GLY A 31 22.94 -11.80 18.95
N LYS A 32 21.71 -11.30 19.10
CA LYS A 32 20.65 -11.44 18.09
C LYS A 32 20.85 -10.43 16.96
N TRP A 33 20.17 -10.66 15.84
CA TRP A 33 20.18 -9.71 14.72
C TRP A 33 19.56 -8.37 15.14
N GLY A 34 20.27 -7.29 14.86
CA GLY A 34 19.90 -5.94 15.23
C GLY A 34 20.54 -4.88 14.32
N PRO A 35 20.43 -3.60 14.72
CA PRO A 35 20.95 -2.48 13.95
C PRO A 35 22.49 -2.47 13.92
N CYS A 36 23.07 -2.05 12.79
CA CYS A 36 24.52 -2.04 12.58
C CYS A 36 25.16 -0.73 13.06
N PRO A 37 26.21 -0.76 13.89
CA PRO A 37 26.99 0.44 14.22
C PRO A 37 27.73 1.03 13.02
N PHE A 38 28.14 0.20 12.06
CA PHE A 38 28.97 0.60 10.92
C PHE A 38 28.16 1.10 9.72
N CYS A 39 26.86 0.77 9.62
CA CYS A 39 26.04 1.13 8.46
C CYS A 39 24.59 1.42 8.84
N THR A 40 23.76 1.72 7.83
CA THR A 40 22.33 2.07 8.02
C THR A 40 21.40 0.85 8.04
N GLY A 41 21.91 -0.33 8.40
CA GLY A 41 21.09 -1.56 8.48
C GLY A 41 20.39 -1.67 9.82
N SER A 42 19.07 -1.95 9.82
CA SER A 42 18.25 -2.01 11.04
C SER A 42 18.16 -3.41 11.69
N SER A 43 18.37 -4.47 10.91
CA SER A 43 18.33 -5.88 11.36
C SER A 43 19.39 -6.72 10.64
N THR A 44 20.61 -6.20 10.54
CA THR A 44 21.66 -6.78 9.68
C THR A 44 22.95 -7.05 10.42
N PHE A 45 23.08 -6.68 11.68
CA PHE A 45 24.29 -6.83 12.49
C PHE A 45 24.05 -7.75 13.68
N ARG A 46 25.06 -8.51 14.09
CA ARG A 46 25.04 -9.25 15.36
C ARG A 46 26.44 -9.41 15.93
N VAL A 47 26.53 -9.46 17.25
CA VAL A 47 27.71 -9.96 17.97
C VAL A 47 27.71 -11.49 17.93
N ILE A 48 28.88 -12.06 17.67
CA ILE A 48 29.16 -13.50 17.67
C ILE A 48 30.05 -13.74 18.88
N TRP A 49 29.48 -14.32 19.94
CA TRP A 49 30.22 -14.59 21.18
C TRP A 49 31.23 -15.73 21.05
N ASP A 50 30.97 -16.68 20.17
CA ASP A 50 31.85 -17.81 19.90
C ASP A 50 31.97 -18.02 18.37
N ARG A 51 33.17 -17.77 17.85
CA ARG A 51 33.52 -18.05 16.46
C ARG A 51 33.94 -19.52 16.34
N ARG A 52 33.01 -20.34 15.85
CA ARG A 52 33.23 -21.78 15.59
C ARG A 52 34.60 -22.04 14.94
N GLY A 53 35.43 -22.83 15.62
CA GLY A 53 36.72 -23.32 15.11
C GLY A 53 37.88 -22.32 15.11
N LYS A 54 37.68 -21.07 15.57
CA LYS A 54 38.74 -20.04 15.61
C LYS A 54 39.02 -19.49 17.02
N GLY A 55 38.14 -19.72 17.98
CA GLY A 55 38.21 -19.05 19.29
C GLY A 55 37.82 -17.57 19.20
N GLY A 56 37.51 -16.97 20.36
CA GLY A 56 37.23 -15.55 20.49
C GLY A 56 35.84 -15.08 20.02
N SER A 57 35.55 -13.81 20.28
CA SER A 57 34.31 -13.14 19.90
C SER A 57 34.50 -12.15 18.75
N GLY A 58 33.42 -11.84 18.06
CA GLY A 58 33.43 -10.84 16.99
C GLY A 58 32.05 -10.37 16.62
N TRP A 59 31.93 -9.80 15.43
CA TRP A 59 30.65 -9.39 14.88
C TRP A 59 30.58 -9.69 13.39
N TYR A 60 29.36 -9.75 12.87
CA TYR A 60 29.09 -9.86 11.44
C TYR A 60 27.92 -8.95 11.05
N CYS A 61 28.01 -8.34 9.86
CA CYS A 61 26.93 -7.59 9.26
C CYS A 61 26.60 -8.10 7.84
N ALA A 62 25.37 -8.56 7.64
CA ALA A 62 24.89 -9.07 6.35
C ALA A 62 24.78 -7.97 5.27
N LYS A 63 24.59 -6.70 5.65
CA LYS A 63 24.50 -5.58 4.71
C LYS A 63 25.85 -5.02 4.29
N CYS A 64 26.81 -5.05 5.21
CA CYS A 64 28.20 -4.69 4.89
C CYS A 64 28.96 -5.85 4.24
N ASP A 65 28.40 -7.06 4.35
CA ASP A 65 29.03 -8.33 4.01
C ASP A 65 30.45 -8.47 4.59
N THR A 66 30.58 -8.11 5.86
CA THR A 66 31.87 -8.10 6.56
C THR A 66 31.70 -8.33 8.06
N GLY A 67 32.80 -8.66 8.72
CA GLY A 67 32.86 -8.91 10.16
C GLY A 67 34.24 -8.64 10.72
N GLY A 68 34.33 -8.50 12.04
CA GLY A 68 35.56 -8.12 12.72
C GLY A 68 35.52 -8.41 14.21
N ASN A 69 36.55 -7.96 14.93
CA ASN A 69 36.61 -8.02 16.40
C ASN A 69 35.77 -6.91 17.05
N LEU A 70 35.55 -7.00 18.36
CA LEU A 70 34.66 -6.09 19.08
C LEU A 70 35.28 -4.73 19.42
N LEU A 71 36.58 -4.53 19.19
CA LEU A 71 37.22 -3.21 19.31
C LEU A 71 36.56 -2.18 18.40
N GLY A 72 36.30 -2.55 17.15
CA GLY A 72 35.62 -1.67 16.20
C GLY A 72 34.21 -1.31 16.65
N VAL A 73 33.53 -2.23 17.36
CA VAL A 73 32.19 -1.97 17.91
C VAL A 73 32.27 -0.95 19.04
N ILE A 74 33.25 -1.07 19.95
CA ILE A 74 33.48 -0.08 21.02
C ILE A 74 33.79 1.28 20.41
N HIS A 75 34.70 1.34 19.43
CA HIS A 75 35.05 2.58 18.75
C HIS A 75 33.82 3.27 18.14
N GLU A 76 33.02 2.54 17.37
CA GLU A 76 31.85 3.11 16.70
C GLU A 76 30.74 3.55 17.67
N VAL A 77 30.54 2.80 18.77
CA VAL A 77 29.45 3.10 19.72
C VAL A 77 29.84 4.21 20.69
N THR A 78 31.10 4.24 21.15
CA THR A 78 31.57 5.18 22.18
C THR A 78 32.27 6.41 21.62
N GLY A 79 32.74 6.34 20.36
CA GLY A 79 33.62 7.35 19.76
C GLY A 79 35.07 7.35 20.28
N LYS A 80 35.42 6.46 21.22
CA LYS A 80 36.78 6.39 21.80
C LYS A 80 37.82 6.01 20.76
N PRO A 81 39.00 6.64 20.72
CA PRO A 81 40.10 6.23 19.86
C PRO A 81 40.53 4.77 20.12
N ILE A 82 40.82 4.02 19.06
CA ILE A 82 41.23 2.60 19.16
C ILE A 82 42.43 2.41 20.10
N ALA A 83 43.41 3.32 20.06
CA ALA A 83 44.59 3.27 20.93
C ALA A 83 44.24 3.36 22.43
N GLU A 84 43.25 4.19 22.79
CA GLU A 84 42.75 4.31 24.17
C GLU A 84 42.07 3.02 24.60
N ILE A 85 41.24 2.44 23.73
CA ILE A 85 40.57 1.16 24.01
C ILE A 85 41.63 0.06 24.24
N PHE A 86 42.66 -0.03 23.39
CA PHE A 86 43.75 -0.99 23.59
C PHE A 86 44.49 -0.81 24.93
N TYR A 87 44.78 0.44 25.31
CA TYR A 87 45.44 0.72 26.59
C TYR A 87 44.58 0.30 27.77
N GLU A 88 43.28 0.59 27.73
CA GLU A 88 42.34 0.18 28.78
C GLU A 88 42.20 -1.35 28.87
N LEU A 89 42.24 -2.06 27.74
CA LEU A 89 42.22 -3.52 27.71
C LEU A 89 43.51 -4.12 28.28
N ALA A 90 44.67 -3.58 27.91
CA ALA A 90 45.97 -4.03 28.42
C ALA A 90 46.09 -3.85 29.93
N THR A 91 45.61 -2.71 30.44
CA THR A 91 45.67 -2.36 31.86
C THR A 91 44.47 -2.86 32.68
N LYS A 92 43.49 -3.49 32.02
CA LYS A 92 42.21 -3.93 32.61
C LYS A 92 41.42 -2.80 33.31
N ARG A 93 41.64 -1.54 32.90
CA ARG A 93 40.94 -0.35 33.42
C ARG A 93 39.79 0.04 32.47
N TYR A 94 38.83 -0.87 32.32
CA TYR A 94 37.78 -0.77 31.30
C TYR A 94 36.94 0.51 31.42
N ASN A 95 36.81 1.24 30.31
CA ASN A 95 36.07 2.50 30.18
C ASN A 95 36.44 3.55 31.25
N GLN A 96 37.58 3.39 31.95
CA GLN A 96 38.03 4.23 33.06
C GLN A 96 36.96 4.45 34.15
N GLY A 97 36.07 3.48 34.37
CA GLY A 97 34.97 3.59 35.33
C GLY A 97 33.84 4.55 34.92
N LYS A 98 33.83 5.05 33.69
CA LYS A 98 32.70 5.82 33.14
C LYS A 98 31.51 4.91 32.88
N ALA A 99 30.32 5.49 32.86
CA ALA A 99 29.12 4.79 32.45
C ALA A 99 29.26 4.30 30.98
N PRO A 100 28.78 3.09 30.66
CA PRO A 100 28.78 2.59 29.29
C PRO A 100 27.86 3.42 28.39
N SER A 101 28.18 3.47 27.09
CA SER A 101 27.39 4.18 26.11
C SER A 101 26.23 3.33 25.59
N THR A 102 25.06 3.95 25.42
CA THR A 102 23.95 3.33 24.69
C THR A 102 24.15 3.53 23.19
N PHE A 103 24.01 2.46 22.41
CA PHE A 103 24.12 2.55 20.96
C PHE A 103 22.96 3.36 20.37
N VAL A 104 23.30 4.38 19.58
CA VAL A 104 22.34 5.13 18.76
C VAL A 104 22.48 4.69 17.31
N PRO A 105 21.49 3.97 16.73
CA PRO A 105 21.57 3.52 15.35
C PRO A 105 21.77 4.66 14.36
N LYS A 106 22.62 4.45 13.34
CA LYS A 106 22.72 5.35 12.19
C LYS A 106 21.43 5.23 11.37
N VAL A 107 20.43 6.04 11.70
CA VAL A 107 19.18 6.13 10.93
C VAL A 107 19.47 6.93 9.65
N ARG A 108 19.04 6.43 8.49
CA ARG A 108 18.90 7.31 7.31
C ARG A 108 17.83 8.35 7.66
N VAL A 109 18.25 9.54 8.07
CA VAL A 109 17.34 10.69 8.16
C VAL A 109 16.93 11.00 6.73
N ARG A 110 15.78 10.48 6.32
CA ARG A 110 15.15 10.92 5.08
C ARG A 110 14.72 12.35 5.36
N LYS A 111 15.30 13.34 4.66
CA LYS A 111 14.82 14.72 4.73
C LYS A 111 13.31 14.69 4.53
N GLU A 112 12.58 15.13 5.56
CA GLU A 112 11.14 15.30 5.45
C GLU A 112 10.88 16.34 4.35
N LYS A 113 9.99 15.99 3.44
CA LYS A 113 9.63 16.89 2.34
C LYS A 113 8.72 17.96 2.90
N SER A 114 8.95 19.21 2.51
CA SER A 114 8.01 20.29 2.86
C SER A 114 6.63 20.02 2.22
N PRO A 115 5.55 20.58 2.78
CA PRO A 115 4.22 20.52 2.17
C PRO A 115 4.20 20.94 0.68
N GLU A 116 4.98 21.95 0.31
CA GLU A 116 5.11 22.46 -1.06
C GLU A 116 5.78 21.43 -1.98
N GLN A 117 6.82 20.75 -1.49
CA GLN A 117 7.50 19.69 -2.23
C GLN A 117 6.57 18.50 -2.48
N LEU A 118 5.79 18.10 -1.47
CA LEU A 118 4.78 17.04 -1.63
C LEU A 118 3.70 17.44 -2.65
N ARG A 119 3.18 18.67 -2.57
CA ARG A 119 2.21 19.19 -3.54
C ARG A 119 2.79 19.25 -4.95
N ALA A 120 4.05 19.67 -5.11
CA ALA A 120 4.74 19.69 -6.40
C ALA A 120 4.89 18.29 -6.98
N GLU A 121 5.22 17.28 -6.16
CA GLU A 121 5.32 15.90 -6.61
C GLU A 121 3.98 15.33 -7.08
N LEU A 122 2.88 15.64 -6.39
CA LEU A 122 1.54 15.25 -6.82
C LEU A 122 1.20 15.90 -8.18
N ARG A 123 1.44 17.21 -8.32
CA ARG A 123 1.19 17.92 -9.59
C ARG A 123 2.04 17.36 -10.73
N ASN A 124 3.35 17.24 -10.53
CA ASN A 124 4.27 16.72 -11.55
C ASN A 124 3.90 15.30 -11.98
N THR A 125 3.54 14.43 -11.04
CA THR A 125 3.10 13.06 -11.36
C THR A 125 1.79 13.05 -12.16
N TRP A 126 0.86 13.94 -11.83
CA TRP A 126 -0.39 14.07 -12.57
C TRP A 126 -0.19 14.65 -13.98
N GLU A 127 0.66 15.65 -14.14
CA GLU A 127 0.98 16.28 -15.43
C GLU A 127 1.73 15.34 -16.37
N GLN A 128 2.54 14.43 -15.83
CA GLN A 128 3.22 13.36 -16.59
C GLN A 128 2.30 12.20 -16.98
N SER A 129 1.03 12.20 -16.53
CA SER A 129 0.05 11.20 -16.91
C SER A 129 -0.73 11.59 -18.17
N LEU A 130 -1.13 10.57 -18.91
CA LEU A 130 -1.79 10.63 -20.20
C LEU A 130 -3.26 10.19 -20.07
N PRO A 131 -4.11 10.56 -21.04
CA PRO A 131 -5.41 9.92 -21.21
C PRO A 131 -5.28 8.40 -21.33
N ILE A 132 -6.30 7.67 -20.91
CA ILE A 132 -6.39 6.22 -21.13
C ILE A 132 -6.82 6.02 -22.59
N THR A 133 -6.11 5.13 -23.30
CA THR A 133 -6.38 4.74 -24.69
C THR A 133 -6.53 3.23 -24.79
N GLU A 134 -7.06 2.72 -25.91
CA GLU A 134 -7.25 1.27 -26.11
C GLU A 134 -5.95 0.46 -25.98
N ASP A 135 -4.82 1.05 -26.39
CA ASP A 135 -3.50 0.41 -26.30
C ASP A 135 -2.86 0.49 -24.90
N SER A 136 -3.42 1.28 -24.00
CA SER A 136 -2.84 1.47 -22.67
C SER A 136 -2.96 0.20 -21.82
N PRO A 137 -1.92 -0.18 -21.04
CA PRO A 137 -2.02 -1.29 -20.10
C PRO A 137 -3.14 -1.12 -19.07
N VAL A 138 -3.48 0.14 -18.77
CA VAL A 138 -4.63 0.50 -17.92
C VAL A 138 -5.95 0.07 -18.54
N TRP A 139 -6.14 0.27 -19.85
CA TRP A 139 -7.37 -0.16 -20.52
C TRP A 139 -7.48 -1.68 -20.56
N LYS A 140 -6.40 -2.40 -20.89
CA LYS A 140 -6.35 -3.86 -20.83
C LYS A 140 -6.77 -4.39 -19.45
N TYR A 141 -6.21 -3.80 -18.40
CA TYR A 141 -6.55 -4.11 -17.02
C TYR A 141 -8.04 -3.86 -16.72
N LEU A 142 -8.58 -2.70 -17.11
CA LEU A 142 -9.99 -2.36 -16.87
C LEU A 142 -10.93 -3.29 -17.64
N CYS A 143 -10.64 -3.64 -18.90
CA CYS A 143 -11.43 -4.59 -19.68
C CYS A 143 -11.45 -5.99 -19.04
N HIS A 144 -10.31 -6.46 -18.52
CA HIS A 144 -10.23 -7.76 -17.85
C HIS A 144 -10.99 -7.80 -16.51
N ARG A 145 -10.95 -6.70 -15.74
CA ARG A 145 -11.61 -6.59 -14.43
C ARG A 145 -13.10 -6.26 -14.56
N VAL A 146 -13.45 -5.38 -15.50
CA VAL A 146 -14.79 -4.78 -15.64
C VAL A 146 -15.28 -4.92 -17.09
N PRO A 147 -15.75 -6.10 -17.49
CA PRO A 147 -16.27 -6.29 -18.84
C PRO A 147 -17.48 -5.39 -19.12
N GLY A 148 -17.60 -4.91 -20.36
CA GLY A 148 -18.67 -4.00 -20.78
C GLY A 148 -18.47 -2.53 -20.43
N LEU A 149 -17.41 -2.17 -19.71
CA LEU A 149 -16.99 -0.77 -19.54
C LEU A 149 -16.58 -0.18 -20.91
N GLN A 150 -16.91 1.08 -21.15
CA GLN A 150 -16.52 1.80 -22.37
C GLN A 150 -15.51 2.91 -22.06
N LEU A 151 -14.59 3.16 -22.99
CA LEU A 151 -13.48 4.10 -22.80
C LEU A 151 -13.98 5.54 -22.65
N ASP A 152 -14.99 5.91 -23.42
CA ASP A 152 -15.64 7.22 -23.41
C ASP A 152 -16.44 7.49 -22.13
N TRP A 153 -16.64 6.50 -21.26
CA TRP A 153 -17.32 6.70 -19.97
C TRP A 153 -16.38 7.17 -18.88
N LEU A 154 -15.06 7.07 -19.06
CA LEU A 154 -14.08 7.37 -18.01
C LEU A 154 -14.10 8.85 -17.59
N GLY A 155 -13.95 9.06 -16.28
CA GLY A 155 -14.01 10.36 -15.66
C GLY A 155 -12.68 11.13 -15.74
N PRO A 156 -12.72 12.45 -15.50
CA PRO A 156 -11.55 13.32 -15.66
C PRO A 156 -10.46 13.09 -14.61
N ASP A 157 -10.78 12.43 -13.50
CA ASP A 157 -9.86 12.16 -12.39
C ASP A 157 -9.17 10.80 -12.51
N VAL A 158 -9.29 10.14 -13.67
CA VAL A 158 -8.66 8.85 -13.97
C VAL A 158 -7.75 9.00 -15.18
N ARG A 159 -6.50 8.59 -15.05
CA ARG A 159 -5.47 8.68 -16.10
C ARG A 159 -4.54 7.48 -16.11
N HIS A 160 -3.75 7.37 -17.17
CA HIS A 160 -2.69 6.40 -17.34
C HIS A 160 -1.33 7.09 -17.19
N HIS A 161 -0.48 6.63 -16.29
CA HIS A 161 0.92 7.06 -16.25
C HIS A 161 1.80 5.97 -16.88
N PRO A 162 2.60 6.27 -17.93
CA PRO A 162 3.29 5.25 -18.73
C PRO A 162 4.42 4.52 -18.00
N GLY A 163 5.06 5.17 -17.02
CA GLY A 163 6.18 4.56 -16.29
C GLY A 163 6.53 5.26 -14.99
N LEU A 164 5.80 4.95 -13.91
CA LEU A 164 6.06 5.51 -12.59
C LEU A 164 6.98 4.57 -11.80
N THR A 165 8.02 5.13 -11.16
CA THR A 165 8.93 4.33 -10.32
C THR A 165 8.19 3.79 -9.09
N TYR A 166 8.27 2.49 -8.85
CA TYR A 166 7.88 1.90 -7.58
C TYR A 166 9.09 1.84 -6.64
N ARG A 167 8.94 2.39 -5.43
CA ARG A 167 9.96 2.32 -4.39
C ARG A 167 9.48 1.47 -3.23
N GLY A 168 10.19 0.37 -2.97
CA GLY A 168 9.90 -0.59 -1.91
C GLY A 168 9.89 0.03 -0.52
N HIS A 169 9.42 -0.73 0.48
CA HIS A 169 9.41 -0.29 1.88
C HIS A 169 10.83 -0.08 2.44
N ASP A 170 11.80 -0.81 1.92
CA ASP A 170 13.23 -0.66 2.21
C ASP A 170 13.90 0.53 1.50
N GLY A 171 13.14 1.28 0.70
CA GLY A 171 13.61 2.44 -0.04
C GLY A 171 14.32 2.12 -1.36
N ARG A 172 14.39 0.84 -1.79
CA ARG A 172 14.96 0.45 -3.08
C ARG A 172 13.97 0.74 -4.21
N ASP A 173 14.48 1.22 -5.34
CA ASP A 173 13.71 1.35 -6.57
C ASP A 173 13.56 -0.04 -7.18
N MET A 174 12.31 -0.45 -7.45
CA MET A 174 11.97 -1.80 -7.94
C MET A 174 11.56 -1.81 -9.41
N GLY A 175 11.80 -0.70 -10.12
CA GLY A 175 11.44 -0.54 -11.53
C GLY A 175 10.40 0.54 -11.79
N LYS A 176 10.15 0.79 -13.07
CA LYS A 176 9.10 1.67 -13.57
C LYS A 176 7.98 0.83 -14.17
N PHE A 177 6.74 1.20 -13.88
CA PHE A 177 5.58 0.46 -14.34
C PHE A 177 4.50 1.40 -14.86
N PRO A 178 3.69 0.97 -15.83
CA PRO A 178 2.40 1.58 -16.10
C PRO A 178 1.56 1.68 -14.83
N VAL A 179 0.81 2.78 -14.67
CA VAL A 179 -0.04 2.99 -13.50
C VAL A 179 -1.41 3.51 -13.91
N LEU A 180 -2.46 2.85 -13.41
CA LEU A 180 -3.78 3.46 -13.32
C LEU A 180 -3.71 4.49 -12.20
N LEU A 181 -3.71 5.76 -12.60
CA LEU A 181 -3.53 6.91 -11.75
C LEU A 181 -4.88 7.58 -11.51
N GLN A 182 -5.20 7.80 -10.24
CA GLN A 182 -6.46 8.40 -9.85
C GLN A 182 -6.19 9.59 -8.94
N ARG A 183 -6.79 10.73 -9.26
CA ARG A 183 -6.69 11.93 -8.44
C ARG A 183 -7.85 12.00 -7.47
N LEU A 184 -7.57 12.28 -6.21
CA LEU A 184 -8.59 12.58 -5.22
C LEU A 184 -8.73 14.08 -5.07
N VAL A 185 -9.97 14.56 -5.15
CA VAL A 185 -10.31 15.99 -5.11
C VAL A 185 -11.42 16.19 -4.07
N ALA A 186 -11.28 17.21 -3.22
CA ALA A 186 -12.29 17.58 -2.23
C ALA A 186 -13.35 18.53 -2.82
N ALA A 187 -14.46 18.74 -2.12
CA ALA A 187 -15.47 19.71 -2.55
C ALA A 187 -14.88 21.13 -2.68
N GLY A 188 -15.21 21.83 -3.77
CA GLY A 188 -14.80 23.22 -4.00
C GLY A 188 -13.32 23.44 -4.37
N ASP A 189 -12.46 22.45 -4.16
CA ASP A 189 -11.04 22.48 -4.50
C ASP A 189 -10.80 21.73 -5.82
N LYS A 190 -9.91 22.23 -6.68
CA LYS A 190 -9.47 21.50 -7.90
C LYS A 190 -8.10 20.86 -7.72
N THR A 191 -7.43 21.12 -6.60
CA THR A 191 -6.13 20.56 -6.28
C THR A 191 -6.28 19.13 -5.78
N ALA A 192 -5.28 18.30 -6.09
CA ALA A 192 -5.25 16.91 -5.65
C ALA A 192 -4.97 16.84 -4.14
N ARG A 193 -5.90 16.27 -3.37
CA ARG A 193 -5.65 15.84 -1.99
C ARG A 193 -4.59 14.75 -1.95
N THR A 194 -4.64 13.80 -2.87
CA THR A 194 -3.57 12.82 -3.12
C THR A 194 -3.77 12.16 -4.48
N LEU A 195 -2.82 11.31 -4.87
CA LEU A 195 -2.92 10.41 -6.01
C LEU A 195 -2.94 8.96 -5.52
N GLN A 196 -3.92 8.20 -5.98
CA GLN A 196 -3.97 6.75 -5.87
C GLN A 196 -3.30 6.12 -7.10
N ARG A 197 -2.56 5.05 -6.86
CA ARG A 197 -1.75 4.33 -7.85
C ARG A 197 -2.07 2.85 -7.79
N ILE A 198 -2.46 2.29 -8.92
CA ILE A 198 -2.48 0.85 -9.15
C ILE A 198 -1.42 0.56 -10.20
N TYR A 199 -0.34 -0.07 -9.78
CA TYR A 199 0.79 -0.43 -10.64
C TYR A 199 0.44 -1.67 -11.45
N LEU A 200 0.70 -1.61 -12.76
CA LEU A 200 0.33 -2.64 -13.72
C LEU A 200 1.54 -3.15 -14.49
N THR A 201 1.48 -4.40 -14.94
CA THR A 201 2.37 -4.92 -15.98
C THR A 201 1.98 -4.34 -17.34
N PRO A 202 2.86 -4.40 -18.37
CA PRO A 202 2.50 -4.04 -19.74
C PRO A 202 1.30 -4.82 -20.30
N ASP A 203 1.06 -6.03 -19.78
CA ASP A 203 -0.05 -6.91 -20.17
C ASP A 203 -1.37 -6.57 -19.47
N GLY A 204 -1.38 -5.58 -18.57
CA GLY A 204 -2.59 -5.15 -17.86
C GLY A 204 -2.93 -6.00 -16.64
N GLU A 205 -1.94 -6.58 -15.98
CA GLU A 205 -2.12 -7.27 -14.69
C GLU A 205 -1.62 -6.41 -13.54
N LYS A 206 -2.17 -6.57 -12.33
CA LYS A 206 -1.63 -5.90 -11.14
C LYS A 206 -0.24 -6.44 -10.83
N VAL A 207 0.73 -5.55 -10.61
CA VAL A 207 2.06 -5.97 -10.17
C VAL A 207 1.97 -6.50 -8.73
N PRO A 208 2.39 -7.76 -8.47
CA PRO A 208 2.26 -8.39 -7.15
C PRO A 208 3.40 -7.97 -6.22
N PHE A 209 3.36 -6.74 -5.72
CA PHE A 209 4.33 -6.30 -4.72
C PHE A 209 4.07 -6.97 -3.37
N VAL A 210 5.09 -7.67 -2.86
CA VAL A 210 5.05 -8.33 -1.55
C VAL A 210 6.12 -7.79 -0.60
N ASP A 211 5.86 -7.85 0.70
CA ASP A 211 6.86 -7.57 1.73
C ASP A 211 7.79 -8.77 1.96
N ALA A 212 8.74 -8.63 2.89
CA ALA A 212 9.68 -9.69 3.26
C ALA A 212 9.00 -10.95 3.85
N LYS A 213 7.70 -10.88 4.19
CA LYS A 213 6.88 -11.99 4.71
C LYS A 213 5.92 -12.53 3.65
N GLY A 214 6.04 -12.11 2.39
CA GLY A 214 5.17 -12.54 1.30
C GLY A 214 3.76 -11.92 1.33
N LYS A 215 3.51 -10.91 2.17
CA LYS A 215 2.20 -10.24 2.23
C LYS A 215 2.10 -9.13 1.19
N PRO A 216 0.92 -8.87 0.59
CA PRO A 216 0.71 -7.75 -0.31
C PRO A 216 1.13 -6.42 0.33
N ALA A 217 2.02 -5.69 -0.34
CA ALA A 217 2.67 -4.49 0.20
C ALA A 217 2.70 -3.33 -0.80
N ALA A 218 1.79 -3.32 -1.78
CA ALA A 218 1.70 -2.25 -2.76
C ALA A 218 1.39 -0.90 -2.10
N LYS A 219 2.25 0.09 -2.29
CA LYS A 219 1.98 1.48 -1.88
C LYS A 219 0.95 2.14 -2.79
N LYS A 220 -0.32 2.07 -2.37
CA LYS A 220 -1.47 2.54 -3.16
C LYS A 220 -1.61 4.06 -3.24
N GLN A 221 -1.04 4.81 -2.29
CA GLN A 221 -1.23 6.26 -2.17
C GLN A 221 0.10 7.00 -2.25
N MET A 222 0.10 8.21 -2.81
CA MET A 222 1.23 9.14 -2.69
C MET A 222 1.17 9.92 -1.38
N SER A 223 2.33 10.28 -0.84
CA SER A 223 2.40 11.17 0.32
C SER A 223 1.84 12.54 -0.03
N SER A 224 1.07 13.11 0.88
CA SER A 224 0.43 14.42 0.73
C SER A 224 0.40 15.12 2.08
N PRO A 225 0.52 16.46 2.14
CA PRO A 225 0.38 17.19 3.39
C PRO A 225 -1.04 17.06 3.98
N ASP A 226 -2.07 17.03 3.13
CA ASP A 226 -3.48 17.06 3.56
C ASP A 226 -4.08 15.65 3.68
N GLY A 227 -3.36 14.63 3.20
CA GLY A 227 -3.83 13.25 3.15
C GLY A 227 -5.04 13.05 2.21
N PRO A 228 -5.65 11.85 2.20
CA PRO A 228 -6.79 11.56 1.34
C PRO A 228 -8.14 12.07 1.87
N ALA A 229 -8.20 12.50 3.13
CA ALA A 229 -9.43 12.76 3.85
C ALA A 229 -10.38 13.73 3.12
N GLY A 230 -11.62 13.31 2.91
CA GLY A 230 -12.66 14.07 2.21
C GLY A 230 -12.54 14.08 0.69
N GLY A 231 -11.37 13.73 0.16
CA GLY A 231 -11.14 13.64 -1.28
C GLY A 231 -11.88 12.46 -1.92
N SER A 232 -12.27 12.63 -3.17
CA SER A 232 -12.91 11.58 -3.98
C SER A 232 -12.36 11.60 -5.41
N THR A 233 -12.35 10.44 -6.07
CA THR A 233 -12.04 10.34 -7.50
C THR A 233 -13.34 10.20 -8.28
N ARG A 234 -13.61 11.09 -9.22
CA ARG A 234 -14.73 10.93 -10.17
C ARG A 234 -14.34 9.93 -11.26
N LEU A 235 -14.98 8.76 -11.24
CA LEU A 235 -14.60 7.62 -12.09
C LEU A 235 -15.20 7.68 -13.49
N ASN A 236 -16.31 8.40 -13.66
CA ASN A 236 -16.99 8.53 -14.94
C ASN A 236 -17.39 9.98 -15.25
N ASN A 237 -17.83 10.20 -16.49
CA ASN A 237 -18.25 11.53 -16.96
C ASN A 237 -19.76 11.81 -16.84
N ALA A 238 -20.56 10.85 -16.35
CA ALA A 238 -22.00 11.04 -16.14
C ALA A 238 -22.31 12.25 -15.25
N VAL A 239 -23.34 13.00 -15.61
CA VAL A 239 -23.93 14.07 -14.79
C VAL A 239 -25.32 13.59 -14.37
N SER A 240 -25.54 13.47 -13.05
CA SER A 240 -26.77 12.90 -12.52
C SER A 240 -27.08 13.44 -11.13
N ARG A 241 -28.38 13.47 -10.79
CA ARG A 241 -28.86 13.68 -9.41
C ARG A 241 -28.68 12.43 -8.53
N THR A 242 -28.21 11.33 -9.13
CA THR A 242 -27.90 10.08 -8.43
C THR A 242 -26.40 9.85 -8.40
N LEU A 243 -25.89 9.59 -7.20
CA LEU A 243 -24.49 9.31 -6.92
C LEU A 243 -24.31 7.88 -6.42
N ALA A 244 -23.28 7.19 -6.90
CA ALA A 244 -22.75 6.00 -6.24
C ALA A 244 -21.39 6.30 -5.64
N LEU A 245 -21.23 5.96 -4.35
CA LEU A 245 -19.98 6.01 -3.62
C LEU A 245 -19.47 4.60 -3.41
N THR A 246 -18.18 4.41 -3.64
CA THR A 246 -17.49 3.13 -3.54
C THR A 246 -16.20 3.30 -2.76
N GLU A 247 -15.75 2.26 -2.06
CA GLU A 247 -14.45 2.28 -1.39
C GLU A 247 -13.31 2.30 -2.41
N GLY A 248 -13.31 1.34 -3.34
CA GLY A 248 -12.28 1.18 -4.35
C GLY A 248 -12.72 1.53 -5.77
N ALA A 249 -11.75 1.87 -6.61
CA ALA A 249 -11.95 2.21 -8.01
C ALA A 249 -12.54 1.06 -8.84
N GLU A 250 -12.09 -0.18 -8.60
CA GLU A 250 -12.56 -1.36 -9.33
C GLU A 250 -14.06 -1.60 -9.10
N THR A 251 -14.48 -1.60 -7.84
CA THR A 251 -15.91 -1.62 -7.46
C THR A 251 -16.66 -0.48 -8.13
N GLY A 252 -16.11 0.73 -8.13
CA GLY A 252 -16.71 1.87 -8.80
C GLY A 252 -16.87 1.71 -10.32
N PHE A 253 -15.85 1.26 -11.04
CA PHE A 253 -15.97 1.01 -12.48
C PHE A 253 -16.99 -0.09 -12.79
N ALA A 254 -17.10 -1.13 -11.96
CA ALA A 254 -18.16 -2.12 -12.09
C ALA A 254 -19.55 -1.52 -11.93
N VAL A 255 -19.72 -0.55 -11.02
CA VAL A 255 -20.96 0.22 -10.89
C VAL A 255 -21.21 1.08 -12.14
N VAL A 256 -20.19 1.75 -12.69
CA VAL A 256 -20.32 2.50 -13.96
C VAL A 256 -20.84 1.60 -15.07
N ALA A 257 -20.25 0.42 -15.24
CA ALA A 257 -20.65 -0.56 -16.25
C ALA A 257 -22.07 -1.10 -16.00
N LYS A 258 -22.40 -1.42 -14.74
CA LYS A 258 -23.74 -1.89 -14.33
C LYS A 258 -24.85 -0.92 -14.73
N TYR A 259 -24.63 0.37 -14.53
CA TYR A 259 -25.63 1.39 -14.84
C TYR A 259 -25.54 1.93 -16.27
N GLY A 260 -24.52 1.53 -17.04
CA GLY A 260 -24.25 2.02 -18.39
C GLY A 260 -24.01 3.53 -18.39
N ASN A 261 -23.17 4.01 -17.46
CA ASN A 261 -22.79 5.42 -17.34
C ASN A 261 -23.95 6.41 -17.11
N ARG A 262 -25.07 5.97 -16.50
CA ARG A 262 -26.25 6.84 -16.23
C ARG A 262 -26.24 7.56 -14.89
N ILE A 263 -25.37 7.14 -13.97
CA ILE A 263 -25.23 7.75 -12.64
C ILE A 263 -23.78 8.16 -12.41
N GLU A 264 -23.57 9.21 -11.63
CA GLU A 264 -22.20 9.60 -11.28
C GLU A 264 -21.63 8.60 -10.28
N VAL A 265 -20.38 8.18 -10.48
CA VAL A 265 -19.71 7.23 -9.58
C VAL A 265 -18.40 7.83 -9.09
N ARG A 266 -18.20 7.77 -7.78
CA ARG A 266 -16.96 8.20 -7.14
C ARG A 266 -16.34 7.10 -6.28
N SER A 267 -15.01 7.03 -6.34
CA SER A 267 -14.20 6.22 -5.43
C SER A 267 -13.73 7.08 -4.27
N MET A 268 -13.85 6.54 -3.07
CA MET A 268 -13.40 7.14 -1.83
C MET A 268 -12.06 6.57 -1.37
N LEU A 269 -11.35 5.82 -2.22
CA LEU A 269 -10.03 5.22 -1.98
C LEU A 269 -10.02 4.06 -0.94
N ASP A 270 -10.67 4.23 0.19
CA ASP A 270 -10.84 3.23 1.25
C ASP A 270 -12.09 3.49 2.12
N CYS A 271 -12.50 2.51 2.94
CA CYS A 271 -13.63 2.64 3.87
C CYS A 271 -13.47 3.79 4.86
N GLY A 272 -12.26 4.05 5.34
CA GLY A 272 -12.00 5.13 6.31
C GLY A 272 -12.27 6.51 5.72
N ASN A 273 -11.91 6.73 4.46
CA ASN A 273 -12.17 7.97 3.75
C ASN A 273 -13.61 8.04 3.21
N LEU A 274 -14.26 6.90 2.93
CA LEU A 274 -15.70 6.84 2.63
C LEU A 274 -16.53 7.52 3.73
N GLY A 275 -16.28 7.20 5.00
CA GLY A 275 -16.96 7.84 6.14
C GLY A 275 -16.69 9.35 6.29
N ARG A 276 -15.69 9.88 5.58
CA ARG A 276 -15.29 11.30 5.61
C ARG A 276 -15.62 12.04 4.32
N ALA A 277 -16.43 11.44 3.43
CA ALA A 277 -16.76 12.03 2.14
C ALA A 277 -17.17 13.50 2.26
N ASP A 278 -16.52 14.34 1.45
CA ASP A 278 -16.77 15.77 1.39
C ASP A 278 -17.09 16.16 -0.06
N LEU A 279 -18.38 16.23 -0.35
CA LEU A 279 -18.94 16.49 -1.68
C LEU A 279 -19.96 17.61 -1.57
N ASP A 280 -20.21 18.30 -2.67
CA ASP A 280 -21.37 19.18 -2.78
C ASP A 280 -22.66 18.35 -2.86
N TRP A 281 -23.20 18.01 -1.68
CA TRP A 281 -24.39 17.18 -1.53
C TRP A 281 -25.65 17.83 -2.11
N SER A 282 -25.65 19.14 -2.39
CA SER A 282 -26.77 19.80 -3.07
C SER A 282 -26.98 19.26 -4.48
N LYS A 283 -25.95 18.66 -5.10
CA LYS A 283 -25.96 18.06 -6.44
C LYS A 283 -26.69 16.72 -6.53
N TYR A 284 -27.03 16.10 -5.39
CA TYR A 284 -27.57 14.75 -5.36
C TYR A 284 -28.83 14.63 -4.51
N ASP A 285 -29.78 13.84 -5.00
CA ASP A 285 -31.02 13.48 -4.29
C ASP A 285 -30.98 12.03 -3.80
N THR A 286 -30.34 11.16 -4.58
CA THR A 286 -30.24 9.72 -4.30
C THR A 286 -28.79 9.30 -4.25
N ILE A 287 -28.43 8.55 -3.22
CA ILE A 287 -27.05 8.14 -2.97
C ILE A 287 -27.03 6.64 -2.70
N PHE A 288 -26.26 5.91 -3.52
CA PHE A 288 -25.92 4.52 -3.29
C PHE A 288 -24.53 4.45 -2.65
N ILE A 289 -24.40 3.71 -1.56
CA ILE A 289 -23.10 3.49 -0.90
C ILE A 289 -22.78 2.01 -1.01
N TYR A 290 -21.74 1.67 -1.77
CA TYR A 290 -21.24 0.32 -1.92
C TYR A 290 -20.13 0.08 -0.90
N ALA A 291 -20.39 -0.86 0.02
CA ALA A 291 -19.48 -1.24 1.09
C ALA A 291 -18.96 -2.65 0.85
N ASP A 292 -17.63 -2.81 0.84
CA ASP A 292 -17.04 -4.13 0.69
C ASP A 292 -17.23 -4.92 1.99
N ARG A 293 -17.58 -6.21 1.88
CA ARG A 293 -17.79 -7.07 3.05
C ARG A 293 -16.46 -7.60 3.56
N ASP A 294 -15.80 -6.74 4.33
CA ASP A 294 -14.55 -7.05 5.01
C ASP A 294 -14.71 -8.08 6.14
N ARG A 295 -13.58 -8.68 6.53
CA ARG A 295 -13.44 -9.42 7.78
C ARG A 295 -13.78 -8.52 8.96
N GLU A 296 -14.38 -9.12 9.98
CA GLU A 296 -14.58 -8.45 11.26
C GLU A 296 -13.23 -8.09 11.89
N GLN A 297 -13.16 -6.86 12.38
CA GLN A 297 -12.01 -6.32 13.06
C GLN A 297 -12.43 -5.78 14.42
N GLU A 298 -11.55 -5.94 15.40
CA GLU A 298 -11.73 -5.35 16.72
C GLU A 298 -11.41 -3.85 16.65
N LYS A 299 -12.41 -3.03 16.96
CA LYS A 299 -12.25 -1.59 17.15
C LYS A 299 -12.38 -1.28 18.63
N ARG A 300 -11.32 -0.72 19.21
CA ARG A 300 -11.39 -0.13 20.55
C ARG A 300 -12.09 1.23 20.47
N ALA A 301 -13.05 1.45 21.36
CA ALA A 301 -13.65 2.76 21.56
C ALA A 301 -12.54 3.79 21.84
N LYS A 302 -12.68 5.00 21.30
CA LYS A 302 -11.67 6.03 21.52
C LYS A 302 -11.78 6.56 22.95
N LYS A 303 -10.67 7.10 23.45
CA LYS A 303 -10.63 7.82 24.73
C LYS A 303 -11.68 8.96 24.68
N GLY A 304 -12.63 8.97 25.60
CA GLY A 304 -13.75 9.93 25.62
C GLY A 304 -15.07 9.49 24.95
N ASP A 305 -15.19 8.28 24.42
CA ASP A 305 -16.50 7.68 24.08
C ASP A 305 -17.21 7.17 25.35
N GLU A 306 -18.54 7.14 25.37
CA GLU A 306 -19.34 6.59 26.50
C GLU A 306 -18.98 5.13 26.85
N ARG A 307 -18.37 4.42 25.91
CA ARG A 307 -17.92 3.02 26.02
C ARG A 307 -16.38 2.90 26.05
N GLU A 308 -15.69 3.90 26.60
CA GLU A 308 -14.24 3.94 26.68
C GLU A 308 -13.68 2.62 27.26
N GLY A 309 -12.78 1.97 26.51
CA GLY A 309 -12.19 0.69 26.91
C GLY A 309 -12.89 -0.55 26.34
N GLU A 310 -14.12 -0.45 25.83
CA GLU A 310 -14.80 -1.58 25.19
C GLU A 310 -14.21 -1.88 23.79
N VAL A 311 -14.20 -3.18 23.47
CA VAL A 311 -13.82 -3.70 22.16
C VAL A 311 -15.10 -4.09 21.43
N VAL A 312 -15.39 -3.39 20.35
CA VAL A 312 -16.53 -3.70 19.48
C VAL A 312 -16.01 -4.35 18.21
N LYS A 313 -16.61 -5.46 17.80
CA LYS A 313 -16.35 -6.07 16.49
C LYS A 313 -17.12 -5.31 15.43
N ILE A 314 -16.40 -4.81 14.43
CA ILE A 314 -16.99 -4.09 13.29
C ILE A 314 -16.54 -4.71 11.98
N ARG A 315 -17.36 -4.57 10.94
CA ARG A 315 -16.93 -4.71 9.55
C ARG A 315 -16.63 -3.31 9.02
N PRO A 316 -15.36 -2.93 8.78
CA PRO A 316 -14.99 -1.54 8.50
C PRO A 316 -15.78 -0.90 7.35
N GLY A 317 -15.92 -1.59 6.21
CA GLY A 317 -16.71 -1.11 5.07
C GLY A 317 -18.16 -0.76 5.45
N GLU A 318 -18.89 -1.73 6.02
CA GLU A 318 -20.28 -1.56 6.45
C GLU A 318 -20.41 -0.47 7.53
N TYR A 319 -19.50 -0.44 8.50
CA TYR A 319 -19.49 0.54 9.58
C TYR A 319 -19.34 1.98 9.06
N HIS A 320 -18.36 2.23 8.20
CA HIS A 320 -18.13 3.57 7.64
C HIS A 320 -19.22 3.98 6.65
N ALA A 321 -19.75 3.04 5.87
CA ALA A 321 -20.92 3.28 5.03
C ALA A 321 -22.17 3.64 5.85
N GLY A 322 -22.38 2.98 6.98
CA GLY A 322 -23.46 3.28 7.92
C GLY A 322 -23.38 4.70 8.48
N LEU A 323 -22.22 5.11 8.99
CA LEU A 323 -21.99 6.47 9.49
C LEU A 323 -22.27 7.54 8.43
N LEU A 324 -21.81 7.31 7.20
CA LEU A 324 -22.09 8.24 6.10
C LEU A 324 -23.58 8.25 5.75
N ALA A 325 -24.23 7.09 5.74
CA ALA A 325 -25.66 6.98 5.43
C ALA A 325 -26.53 7.74 6.44
N GLU A 326 -26.23 7.61 7.74
CA GLU A 326 -26.92 8.36 8.79
C GLU A 326 -26.77 9.87 8.60
N LYS A 327 -25.52 10.35 8.40
CA LYS A 327 -25.23 11.76 8.11
C LYS A 327 -26.04 12.27 6.91
N LEU A 328 -26.06 11.52 5.81
CA LEU A 328 -26.73 11.94 4.58
C LEU A 328 -28.26 11.87 4.69
N ARG A 329 -28.81 10.90 5.42
CA ARG A 329 -30.26 10.85 5.71
C ARG A 329 -30.70 12.01 6.58
N ALA A 330 -29.90 12.40 7.57
CA ALA A 330 -30.16 13.60 8.38
C ALA A 330 -30.15 14.89 7.53
N MET A 331 -29.42 14.90 6.41
CA MET A 331 -29.46 15.98 5.40
C MET A 331 -30.63 15.84 4.40
N GLY A 332 -31.60 14.95 4.63
CA GLY A 332 -32.77 14.74 3.79
C GLY A 332 -32.51 13.96 2.50
N LYS A 333 -31.36 13.26 2.37
CA LYS A 333 -31.02 12.48 1.17
C LYS A 333 -31.63 11.09 1.20
N ARG A 334 -31.98 10.54 0.03
CA ARG A 334 -32.36 9.12 -0.11
C ARG A 334 -31.11 8.27 -0.20
N VAL A 335 -30.82 7.46 0.81
CA VAL A 335 -29.58 6.69 0.90
C VAL A 335 -29.83 5.18 0.97
N ASN A 336 -29.24 4.45 0.04
CA ASN A 336 -29.24 2.99 0.00
C ASN A 336 -27.81 2.47 0.20
N VAL A 337 -27.60 1.68 1.25
CA VAL A 337 -26.32 0.99 1.48
C VAL A 337 -26.41 -0.41 0.88
N ILE A 338 -25.43 -0.77 0.06
CA ILE A 338 -25.33 -2.05 -0.63
C ILE A 338 -24.04 -2.70 -0.16
N ALA A 339 -24.13 -3.77 0.63
CA ALA A 339 -23.00 -4.57 1.06
C ALA A 339 -22.79 -5.77 0.13
N SER A 340 -21.54 -6.20 -0.06
CA SER A 340 -21.29 -7.42 -0.83
C SER A 340 -21.80 -8.66 -0.09
N VAL A 341 -22.27 -9.67 -0.83
CA VAL A 341 -22.98 -10.81 -0.23
C VAL A 341 -22.02 -11.75 0.50
N GLN A 342 -20.80 -11.90 -0.01
CA GLN A 342 -19.79 -12.85 0.47
C GLN A 342 -18.52 -12.11 0.90
N GLU A 343 -17.98 -12.50 2.04
CA GLU A 343 -16.71 -11.98 2.54
C GLU A 343 -15.58 -12.26 1.56
N GLY A 344 -14.78 -11.23 1.26
CA GLY A 344 -13.64 -11.34 0.34
C GLY A 344 -14.00 -11.39 -1.15
N VAL A 345 -15.29 -11.32 -1.51
CA VAL A 345 -15.73 -11.13 -2.89
C VAL A 345 -16.11 -9.66 -3.06
N ASP A 346 -15.39 -8.97 -3.94
CA ASP A 346 -15.68 -7.57 -4.27
C ASP A 346 -16.82 -7.45 -5.31
N PHE A 347 -17.37 -6.26 -5.48
CA PHE A 347 -18.45 -6.02 -6.46
C PHE A 347 -17.97 -6.17 -7.91
N CYS A 348 -16.67 -6.03 -8.17
CA CYS A 348 -16.08 -6.19 -9.48
C CYS A 348 -16.17 -7.66 -9.93
N ASP A 349 -15.87 -8.58 -9.03
CA ASP A 349 -15.97 -10.02 -9.26
C ASP A 349 -17.44 -10.45 -9.47
N ILE A 350 -18.37 -9.90 -8.67
CA ILE A 350 -19.82 -10.12 -8.84
C ILE A 350 -20.28 -9.62 -10.21
N TRP A 351 -19.84 -8.42 -10.62
CA TRP A 351 -20.19 -7.85 -11.93
C TRP A 351 -19.72 -8.74 -13.06
N LYS A 352 -18.46 -9.17 -13.04
CA LYS A 352 -17.89 -10.05 -14.06
C LYS A 352 -18.70 -11.33 -14.23
N LEU A 353 -19.03 -12.00 -13.12
CA LEU A 353 -19.89 -13.20 -13.14
C LEU A 353 -21.29 -12.92 -13.72
N GLN A 354 -21.89 -11.78 -13.39
CA GLN A 354 -23.21 -11.40 -13.92
C GLN A 354 -23.15 -11.08 -15.42
N TYR A 355 -22.10 -10.41 -15.86
CA TYR A 355 -21.84 -10.07 -17.25
C TYR A 355 -21.69 -11.34 -18.09
N ASP A 356 -20.81 -12.27 -17.68
CA ASP A 356 -20.56 -13.51 -18.41
C ASP A 356 -21.84 -14.36 -18.53
N ARG A 357 -22.65 -14.42 -17.46
CA ARG A 357 -23.97 -15.08 -17.48
C ARG A 357 -24.95 -14.39 -18.42
N ARG A 358 -24.88 -13.06 -18.57
CA ARG A 358 -25.73 -12.31 -19.51
C ARG A 358 -25.30 -12.59 -20.95
N GLU A 359 -24.01 -12.53 -21.24
CA GLU A 359 -23.46 -12.82 -22.58
C GLU A 359 -23.79 -14.25 -23.02
N LYS A 360 -23.58 -15.24 -22.14
CA LYS A 360 -23.96 -16.62 -22.44
C LYS A 360 -25.44 -16.75 -22.80
N ARG A 361 -26.33 -16.12 -22.03
CA ARG A 361 -27.77 -16.14 -22.33
C ARG A 361 -28.13 -15.44 -23.63
N LEU A 362 -27.41 -14.39 -24.02
CA LEU A 362 -27.61 -13.71 -25.29
C LEU A 362 -27.13 -14.58 -26.46
N ALA A 363 -25.96 -15.20 -26.33
CA ALA A 363 -25.43 -16.15 -27.31
C ALA A 363 -26.37 -17.35 -27.51
N ASP A 364 -26.86 -17.95 -26.43
CA ASP A 364 -27.82 -19.06 -26.49
C ASP A 364 -29.12 -18.66 -27.19
N ARG A 365 -29.60 -17.42 -26.96
CA ARG A 365 -30.79 -16.88 -27.63
C ARG A 365 -30.56 -16.62 -29.11
N ALA A 366 -29.38 -16.11 -29.49
CA ALA A 366 -29.00 -15.89 -30.88
C ALA A 366 -28.90 -17.23 -31.64
N ALA A 367 -28.22 -18.22 -31.07
CA ALA A 367 -28.12 -19.57 -31.65
C ALA A 367 -29.49 -20.23 -31.85
N ARG A 368 -30.41 -20.11 -30.88
CA ARG A 368 -31.79 -20.61 -31.03
C ARG A 368 -32.56 -19.90 -32.14
N ARG A 369 -32.36 -18.60 -32.34
CA ARG A 369 -32.98 -17.85 -33.44
C ARG A 369 -32.46 -18.31 -34.79
N GLU A 370 -31.15 -18.42 -34.95
CA GLU A 370 -30.53 -18.93 -36.17
C GLU A 370 -31.00 -20.36 -36.51
N GLN A 371 -31.05 -21.25 -35.51
CA GLN A 371 -31.54 -22.61 -35.72
C GLN A 371 -32.99 -22.62 -36.21
N LYS A 372 -33.85 -21.77 -35.63
CA LYS A 372 -35.25 -21.62 -36.06
C LYS A 372 -35.37 -21.07 -37.48
N GLU A 373 -34.51 -20.14 -37.87
CA GLU A 373 -34.45 -19.61 -39.24
C GLU A 373 -33.96 -20.65 -40.24
N ARG A 374 -32.90 -21.42 -39.92
CA ARG A 374 -32.42 -22.53 -40.75
C ARG A 374 -33.51 -23.59 -40.98
N LEU A 375 -34.22 -23.99 -39.92
CA LEU A 375 -35.33 -24.94 -40.03
C LEU A 375 -36.47 -24.38 -40.90
N ARG A 376 -36.81 -23.09 -40.76
CA ARG A 376 -37.82 -22.43 -41.60
C ARG A 376 -37.42 -22.44 -43.08
N GLN A 377 -36.16 -22.10 -43.38
CA GLN A 377 -35.63 -22.13 -44.76
C GLN A 377 -35.67 -23.53 -45.35
N GLN A 378 -35.27 -24.56 -44.58
CA GLN A 378 -35.37 -25.96 -45.00
C GLN A 378 -36.82 -26.39 -45.27
N THR A 379 -37.76 -26.06 -44.39
CA THR A 379 -39.19 -26.37 -44.63
C THR A 379 -39.78 -25.61 -45.82
N GLY A 380 -39.27 -24.41 -46.12
CA GLY A 380 -39.66 -23.62 -47.29
C GLY A 380 -39.17 -24.21 -48.61
N THR A 381 -37.92 -24.68 -48.65
CA THR A 381 -37.37 -25.36 -49.84
C THR A 381 -38.03 -26.70 -50.10
N PHE A 382 -38.35 -27.49 -49.08
CA PHE A 382 -39.13 -28.73 -49.25
C PHE A 382 -40.54 -28.48 -49.80
N ARG A 383 -41.18 -27.35 -49.45
CA ARG A 383 -42.50 -26.96 -49.99
C ARG A 383 -42.46 -26.37 -51.41
N GLN A 384 -41.31 -25.92 -51.88
CA GLN A 384 -41.14 -25.45 -53.26
C GLN A 384 -40.70 -26.57 -54.21
N ALA A 385 -40.11 -27.64 -53.67
CA ALA A 385 -39.66 -28.81 -54.42
C ALA A 385 -40.74 -29.90 -54.55
N ALA A 386 -41.82 -29.82 -53.77
CA ALA A 386 -43.03 -30.64 -53.86
C ALA A 386 -44.14 -29.83 -54.54
#